data_AF-A0A3A5VEY8-F1
#
_entry.id   AF-A0A3A5VEY8-F1
#
_cell.length_a   1.000
_cell.length_b   1.000
_cell.length_c   1.000
_cell.angle_alpha   90.00
_cell.angle_beta   90.00
_cell.angle_gamma   90.00
#
_symmetry.space_group_name_H-M   'P 1'
#
loop_
_entity.id
_entity.type
_entity.pdbx_description
1 polymer ?
#
loop_
_entity_poly.entity_id
_entity_poly.type
_entity_poly.pdbx_seq_one_letter_code
_entity_poly.pdbx_strand_id
1 'polypeptide(L)' 'MEIAVIGSPAFTLGFQLAGLSNLYNPDGEEELHSTLRSLLNNKSVGIMVVDSAVMATVSDRLRDQLS' A
#
# COMPACT_ATOMS: atom_id res chain seq x y z
N MET A 1 -6.03 -14.76 -2.79
CA MET A 1 -6.28 -13.38 -3.26
C MET A 1 -6.53 -12.54 -2.04
N GLU A 2 -5.59 -11.69 -1.71
CA GLU A 2 -5.60 -10.88 -0.50
C GLU A 2 -5.70 -9.40 -0.86
N ILE A 3 -6.21 -8.61 0.08
CA ILE A 3 -6.26 -7.15 -0.02
C ILE A 3 -5.12 -6.60 0.83
N ALA A 4 -4.24 -5.81 0.23
CA ALA A 4 -3.21 -5.07 0.95
C ALA A 4 -3.63 -3.60 1.08
N VAL A 5 -3.50 -3.03 2.26
CA VAL A 5 -3.85 -1.63 2.53
C VAL A 5 -2.60 -0.87 2.95
N ILE A 6 -2.32 0.25 2.30
CA ILE A 6 -1.15 1.08 2.56
C ILE A 6 -1.61 2.50 2.87
N GLY A 7 -1.22 3.04 4.02
CA GLY A 7 -1.58 4.40 4.39
C GLY A 7 -1.11 4.78 5.78
N SER A 8 -1.58 5.93 6.27
CA SER A 8 -1.32 6.33 7.65
C SER A 8 -1.97 5.35 8.65
N PRO A 9 -1.49 5.29 9.90
CA PRO A 9 -2.11 4.47 10.94
C PRO A 9 -3.60 4.80 11.16
N ALA A 10 -3.99 6.07 11.01
CA ALA A 10 -5.39 6.48 11.10
C ALA A 10 -6.25 5.94 9.95
N PHE A 11 -5.67 5.84 8.74
CA PHE A 11 -6.33 5.29 7.57
C PHE A 11 -6.52 3.78 7.69
N THR A 12 -5.48 3.05 8.12
CA THR A 12 -5.52 1.58 8.20
C THR A 12 -6.34 1.04 9.39
N LEU A 13 -6.60 1.88 10.39
CA LEU A 13 -7.38 1.50 11.58
C LEU A 13 -8.77 0.91 11.23
N GLY A 14 -9.49 1.52 10.29
CA GLY A 14 -10.81 1.03 9.88
C GLY A 14 -10.75 -0.37 9.26
N PHE A 15 -9.70 -0.64 8.49
CA PHE A 15 -9.47 -1.95 7.86
C PHE A 15 -9.04 -3.00 8.90
N GLN A 16 -8.25 -2.60 9.90
CA GLN A 16 -7.90 -3.47 11.02
C GLN A 16 -9.13 -3.91 11.82
N LEU A 17 -10.04 -2.97 12.11
CA LEU A 17 -11.30 -3.26 12.80
C LEU A 17 -12.23 -4.15 11.97
N ALA A 18 -12.13 -4.07 10.64
CA ALA A 18 -12.84 -4.96 9.73
C ALA A 18 -12.19 -6.36 9.59
N GLY A 19 -11.09 -6.62 10.30
CA GLY A 19 -10.43 -7.93 10.34
C GLY A 19 -9.42 -8.16 9.20
N LEU A 20 -8.98 -7.10 8.51
CA LEU A 20 -7.91 -7.21 7.51
C LEU A 20 -6.53 -7.25 8.19
N SER A 21 -5.69 -8.18 7.76
CA SER A 21 -4.36 -8.42 8.33
C SER A 21 -3.22 -7.76 7.56
N ASN A 22 -3.38 -7.53 6.26
CA ASN A 22 -2.31 -7.02 5.39
C ASN A 22 -2.34 -5.50 5.34
N LEU A 23 -1.96 -4.87 6.46
CA LEU A 23 -1.92 -3.43 6.65
C LEU A 23 -0.47 -2.95 6.71
N TYR A 24 -0.15 -1.89 5.99
CA TYR A 24 1.19 -1.33 5.91
C TYR A 24 1.13 0.17 6.20
N ASN A 25 1.92 0.61 7.18
CA ASN A 25 2.00 1.99 7.63
C ASN A 25 3.45 2.48 7.49
N PRO A 26 3.93 2.78 6.27
CA PRO A 26 5.31 3.21 6.06
C PRO A 26 5.55 4.61 6.64
N ASP A 27 6.65 4.77 7.39
CA ASP A 27 7.11 6.03 7.95
C ASP A 27 8.07 6.73 6.97
N GLY A 28 7.50 7.23 5.86
CA GLY A 28 8.20 8.03 4.86
C GLY A 28 8.35 7.38 3.48
N GLU A 29 8.99 8.10 2.57
CA GLU A 29 9.01 7.78 1.13
C GLU A 29 9.84 6.53 0.80
N GLU A 30 11.01 6.36 1.42
CA GLU A 30 11.87 5.17 1.25
C GLU A 30 11.14 3.87 1.65
N GLU A 31 10.50 3.86 2.83
CA GLU A 31 9.78 2.69 3.32
C GLU A 31 8.54 2.39 2.48
N LEU A 32 7.84 3.43 2.03
CA LEU A 32 6.73 3.33 1.09
C LEU A 32 7.16 2.66 -0.21
N HIS A 33 8.26 3.10 -0.82
CA HIS A 33 8.79 2.51 -2.05
C HIS A 33 9.14 1.03 -1.87
N SER A 34 9.78 0.69 -0.75
CA SER A 34 10.13 -0.70 -0.44
C SER A 34 8.87 -1.58 -0.29
N THR A 35 7.86 -1.05 0.38
CA THR A 35 6.58 -1.73 0.65
C THR A 35 5.81 -1.96 -0.64
N LEU A 36 5.65 -0.91 -1.46
CA LEU A 36 5.00 -1.01 -2.77
C LEU A 36 5.71 -2.02 -3.67
N ARG A 37 7.05 -1.97 -3.72
CA ARG A 37 7.83 -2.92 -4.54
C ARG A 37 7.68 -4.35 -4.05
N SER A 38 7.62 -4.58 -2.74
CA SER A 38 7.37 -5.90 -2.15
C SER A 38 5.99 -6.43 -2.55
N LEU A 39 4.96 -5.57 -2.45
CA LEU A 39 3.58 -5.92 -2.77
C LEU A 39 3.34 -6.16 -4.26
N LEU A 40 3.97 -5.37 -5.13
CA LEU A 40 3.92 -5.57 -6.59
C LEU A 40 4.51 -6.92 -7.03
N ASN A 41 5.51 -7.42 -6.30
CA ASN A 41 6.10 -8.73 -6.57
C ASN A 41 5.32 -9.88 -5.93
N ASN A 42 4.35 -9.59 -5.06
CA ASN A 42 3.59 -10.60 -4.35
C ASN A 42 2.34 -11.03 -5.14
N LYS A 43 2.38 -12.25 -5.68
CA LYS A 43 1.27 -12.86 -6.44
C LYS A 43 0.04 -13.20 -5.60
N SER A 44 0.12 -13.16 -4.26
CA SER A 44 -1.05 -13.40 -3.38
C SER A 44 -1.99 -12.20 -3.30
N VAL A 45 -1.45 -11.00 -3.51
CA VAL A 45 -2.18 -9.72 -3.42
C VAL A 45 -2.94 -9.49 -4.73
N GLY A 46 -4.27 -9.42 -4.62
CA GLY A 46 -5.14 -9.17 -5.78
C GLY A 46 -5.63 -7.73 -5.85
N ILE A 47 -5.69 -7.03 -4.72
CA ILE A 47 -6.17 -5.65 -4.62
C ILE A 47 -5.25 -4.90 -3.66
N MET A 48 -4.79 -3.72 -4.09
CA MET A 48 -4.01 -2.81 -3.26
C MET A 48 -4.79 -1.51 -3.07
N VAL A 49 -5.09 -1.18 -1.82
CA VAL A 49 -5.74 0.07 -1.43
C VAL A 49 -4.68 1.01 -0.90
N VAL A 50 -4.53 2.18 -1.50
CA VAL A 50 -3.52 3.17 -1.11
C VAL A 50 -4.19 4.51 -0.86
N ASP A 51 -3.78 5.19 0.21
CA ASP A 51 -4.19 6.57 0.46
C ASP A 51 -3.75 7.47 -0.70
N SER A 52 -4.65 8.32 -1.20
CA SER A 52 -4.35 9.30 -2.25
C SER A 52 -3.16 10.21 -1.93
N ALA A 53 -2.96 10.59 -0.66
CA ALA A 53 -1.83 11.41 -0.25
C ALA A 53 -0.50 10.66 -0.43
N VAL A 54 -0.52 9.36 -0.14
CA VAL A 54 0.61 8.45 -0.34
C VAL A 54 0.84 8.22 -1.84
N MET A 55 -0.22 8.09 -2.65
CA MET A 55 -0.07 7.89 -4.09
C MET A 55 0.45 9.14 -4.83
N ALA A 56 0.27 10.33 -4.23
CA ALA A 56 0.83 11.58 -4.74
C ALA A 56 2.36 11.64 -4.64
N THR A 57 2.96 10.98 -3.64
CA THR A 57 4.43 10.94 -3.44
C THR A 57 5.11 9.85 -4.27
N VAL A 58 4.35 8.89 -4.80
CA VAL A 58 4.89 7.84 -5.66
C VAL A 58 5.35 8.43 -7.00
N SER A 59 6.61 8.18 -7.35
CA SER A 59 7.22 8.59 -8.62
C SER A 59 6.52 8.03 -9.86
N ASP A 60 6.56 8.77 -10.96
CA ASP A 60 5.86 8.42 -12.21
C ASP A 60 6.26 7.03 -12.75
N ARG A 61 7.50 6.60 -12.52
CA ARG A 61 7.97 5.27 -12.92
C ARG A 61 7.24 4.13 -12.21
N LEU A 62 6.86 4.29 -10.95
CA LEU A 62 6.06 3.28 -10.24
C LEU A 62 4.61 3.30 -10.73
N ARG A 63 4.09 4.49 -11.07
CA ARG A 63 2.75 4.63 -11.67
C ARG A 63 2.64 3.88 -12.99
N ASP A 64 3.68 3.94 -13.82
CA ASP A 64 3.77 3.18 -15.07
C ASP A 64 3.77 1.65 -14.86
N GLN A 65 4.23 1.15 -13.71
CA GLN A 65 4.19 -0.28 -13.36
C GLN A 65 2.85 -0.71 -12.74
N LEU A 66 1.98 0.23 -12.39
CA LEU A 66 0.67 0.00 -11.81
C LEU A 66 -0.47 0.05 -12.85
N SER A 67 -0.21 0.58 -14.06
CA SER A 67 -1.13 0.60 -15.22
C SER A 67 -1.05 -0.68 -16.05
#